data_AF-A0A528MZ77-F1
#
_entry.id   AF-A0A528MZ77-F1
#
_cell.length_a   1.000
_cell.length_b   1.000
_cell.length_c   1.000
_cell.angle_alpha   90.00
_cell.angle_beta   90.00
_cell.angle_gamma   90.00
#
_symmetry.space_group_name_H-M   'P 1'
#
loop_
_entity.id
_entity.type
_entity.pdbx_description
1 polymer ?
#
loop_
_entity_poly.entity_id
_entity_poly.type
_entity_poly.pdbx_seq_one_letter_code
_entity_poly.pdbx_strand_id
1 'polypeptide(L)' 'GSAITVHGSAGPGVGENMMSGTITVKGDASQYAGATGRGGLLVIEGNASSRCGISMKGIDIVVHGNIGHM' A
#
# COMPACT_ATOMS: atom_id res chain seq x y z
N GLY A 1 -16.53 -5.29 -4.18
CA GLY A 1 -15.56 -4.20 -4.37
C GLY A 1 -14.60 -4.58 -5.48
N SER A 2 -13.91 -3.61 -6.09
CA SER A 2 -12.85 -3.84 -7.08
C SER A 2 -11.60 -4.43 -6.41
N ALA A 3 -10.88 -5.28 -7.14
CA ALA A 3 -9.64 -5.91 -6.70
C ALA A 3 -8.55 -5.75 -7.76
N ILE A 4 -7.35 -5.34 -7.35
CA ILE A 4 -6.18 -5.16 -8.21
C ILE A 4 -5.04 -6.02 -7.65
N THR A 5 -4.35 -6.75 -8.51
CA THR A 5 -3.14 -7.50 -8.16
C THR A 5 -1.96 -7.02 -9.00
N VAL A 6 -0.88 -6.61 -8.34
CA VAL A 6 0.41 -6.28 -8.96
C VAL A 6 1.35 -7.44 -8.69
N HIS A 7 1.76 -8.16 -9.75
CA HIS A 7 2.62 -9.34 -9.61
C HIS A 7 4.11 -9.02 -9.33
N GLY A 8 4.53 -7.77 -9.54
CA GLY A 8 5.86 -7.28 -9.19
C GLY A 8 5.83 -6.23 -8.08
N SER A 9 6.84 -5.37 -8.06
CA SER A 9 6.90 -4.22 -7.14
C SER A 9 6.10 -3.03 -7.68
N ALA A 10 5.63 -2.18 -6.78
CA ALA A 10 4.90 -0.96 -7.10
C ALA A 10 5.75 0.29 -6.80
N GLY A 11 5.69 1.27 -7.70
CA GLY A 11 6.33 2.57 -7.51
C GLY A 11 5.69 3.43 -6.41
N PRO A 12 6.09 4.71 -6.29
CA PRO A 12 5.58 5.61 -5.25
C PRO A 12 4.06 5.80 -5.31
N GLY A 13 3.41 5.91 -4.16
CA GLY A 13 1.99 6.26 -4.05
C GLY A 13 1.00 5.13 -4.37
N VAL A 14 1.42 3.86 -4.33
CA VAL A 14 0.49 2.73 -4.50
C VAL A 14 -0.65 2.81 -3.48
N GLY A 15 -1.90 2.85 -3.94
CA GLY A 15 -3.06 2.99 -3.05
C GLY A 15 -3.24 4.38 -2.42
N GLU A 16 -2.58 5.42 -2.93
CA GLU A 16 -2.80 6.79 -2.48
C GLU A 16 -4.27 7.23 -2.69
N ASN A 17 -4.84 7.86 -1.68
CA ASN A 17 -6.23 8.34 -1.65
C ASN A 17 -7.28 7.25 -1.96
N MET A 18 -6.94 5.98 -1.69
CA MET A 18 -7.84 4.86 -1.91
C MET A 18 -9.08 4.99 -1.01
N MET A 19 -10.26 4.84 -1.63
CA MET A 19 -11.55 5.03 -0.97
C MET A 19 -12.20 3.71 -0.53
N SER A 20 -12.02 2.65 -1.32
CA SER A 20 -12.56 1.30 -1.08
C SER A 20 -11.87 0.29 -2.00
N GLY A 21 -12.17 -1.00 -1.80
CA GLY A 21 -11.64 -2.10 -2.63
C GLY A 21 -10.38 -2.75 -2.02
N THR A 22 -9.67 -3.52 -2.84
CA THR A 22 -8.45 -4.20 -2.41
C THR A 22 -7.34 -4.09 -3.44
N ILE A 23 -6.12 -3.79 -2.98
CA ILE A 23 -4.89 -3.85 -3.78
C ILE A 23 -3.96 -4.87 -3.12
N THR A 24 -3.41 -5.78 -3.90
CA THR A 24 -2.37 -6.71 -3.46
C THR A 24 -1.12 -6.51 -4.31
N VAL A 25 0.00 -6.19 -3.66
CA VAL A 25 1.33 -6.08 -4.28
C VAL A 25 2.12 -7.32 -3.87
N LYS A 26 2.51 -8.14 -4.85
CA LYS A 26 3.28 -9.38 -4.64
C LYS A 26 4.76 -9.11 -4.37
N GLY A 27 5.29 -7.96 -4.80
CA GLY A 27 6.64 -7.49 -4.50
C GLY A 27 6.67 -6.39 -3.44
N ASP A 28 7.66 -5.50 -3.57
CA ASP A 28 7.84 -4.35 -2.67
C ASP A 28 6.99 -3.15 -3.10
N ALA A 29 6.73 -2.25 -2.17
CA ALA A 29 6.13 -0.94 -2.41
C ALA A 29 7.13 0.19 -2.10
N SER A 30 7.24 1.15 -3.01
CA SER A 30 8.06 2.34 -2.80
C SER A 30 7.42 3.31 -1.78
N GLN A 31 7.88 4.55 -1.73
CA GLN A 31 7.42 5.52 -0.74
C GLN A 31 5.92 5.81 -0.87
N TYR A 32 5.31 6.23 0.24
CA TYR A 32 3.93 6.75 0.28
C TYR A 32 2.84 5.71 -0.03
N ALA A 33 3.13 4.42 0.12
CA ALA A 33 2.12 3.37 -0.02
C ALA A 33 0.93 3.63 0.91
N GLY A 34 -0.29 3.67 0.35
CA GLY A 34 -1.52 3.94 1.07
C GLY A 34 -1.67 5.38 1.60
N ALA A 35 -0.85 6.33 1.11
CA ALA A 35 -0.89 7.70 1.60
C ALA A 35 -2.29 8.30 1.47
N THR A 36 -2.75 9.00 2.52
CA THR A 36 -4.08 9.64 2.56
C THR A 36 -5.29 8.73 2.37
N GLY A 37 -5.12 7.40 2.34
CA GLY A 37 -6.21 6.46 2.10
C GLY A 37 -7.33 6.56 3.12
N ARG A 38 -8.57 6.49 2.64
CA ARG A 38 -9.82 6.68 3.41
C ARG A 38 -10.58 5.39 3.65
N GLY A 39 -10.31 4.33 2.88
CA GLY A 39 -10.94 3.03 3.06
C GLY A 39 -10.42 1.98 2.09
N GLY A 40 -10.75 0.72 2.36
CA GLY A 40 -10.27 -0.44 1.61
C GLY A 40 -9.03 -1.07 2.22
N LEU A 41 -8.47 -2.05 1.52
CA LEU A 41 -7.35 -2.87 1.98
C LEU A 41 -6.18 -2.81 0.98
N LEU A 42 -5.00 -2.44 1.45
CA LEU A 42 -3.74 -2.55 0.72
C LEU A 42 -2.88 -3.64 1.38
N VAL A 43 -2.61 -4.73 0.66
CA VAL A 43 -1.71 -5.81 1.09
C VAL A 43 -0.41 -5.72 0.29
N ILE A 44 0.71 -5.70 0.98
CA ILE A 44 2.07 -5.71 0.41
C ILE A 44 2.77 -6.97 0.93
N GLU A 45 3.06 -7.91 0.04
CA GLU A 45 3.71 -9.18 0.40
C GLU A 45 5.23 -9.03 0.56
N GLY A 46 5.83 -7.98 -0.01
CA GLY A 46 7.21 -7.58 0.23
C GLY A 46 7.35 -6.51 1.33
N ASN A 47 8.29 -5.62 1.13
CA ASN A 47 8.60 -4.50 2.02
C ASN A 47 7.91 -3.20 1.55
N ALA A 48 7.70 -2.26 2.47
CA ALA A 48 7.23 -0.91 2.14
C ALA A 48 8.28 0.14 2.50
N SER A 49 8.53 1.09 1.61
CA SER A 49 9.51 2.15 1.86
C SER A 49 8.96 3.20 2.83
N SER A 50 9.67 4.31 2.96
CA SER A 50 9.33 5.37 3.90
C SER A 50 7.94 5.95 3.68
N ARG A 51 7.33 6.40 4.79
CA ARG A 51 6.01 7.06 4.80
C ARG A 51 4.87 6.17 4.30
N CYS A 52 5.01 4.85 4.43
CA CYS A 52 3.87 3.93 4.33
C CYS A 52 2.75 4.37 5.28
N GLY A 53 1.54 4.53 4.77
CA GLY A 53 0.36 4.98 5.52
C GLY A 53 0.37 6.46 5.93
N ILE A 54 1.23 7.31 5.34
CA ILE A 54 1.30 8.71 5.76
C ILE A 54 -0.05 9.42 5.60
N SER A 55 -0.50 10.06 6.67
CA SER A 55 -1.79 10.76 6.73
C SER A 55 -2.99 9.84 6.42
N MET A 56 -2.96 8.55 6.76
CA MET A 56 -4.12 7.66 6.60
C MET A 56 -5.34 8.17 7.38
N LYS A 57 -6.55 7.95 6.82
CA LYS A 57 -7.84 8.31 7.43
C LYS A 57 -8.70 7.10 7.78
N GLY A 58 -8.58 6.02 7.01
CA GLY A 58 -9.37 4.80 7.24
C GLY A 58 -9.05 3.61 6.34
N ILE A 59 -7.96 3.65 5.58
CA ILE A 59 -7.46 2.49 4.83
C ILE A 59 -6.81 1.48 5.78
N ASP A 60 -6.99 0.19 5.54
CA ASP A 60 -6.20 -0.87 6.18
C ASP A 60 -4.98 -1.20 5.32
N ILE A 61 -3.79 -1.22 5.94
CA ILE A 61 -2.54 -1.53 5.26
C ILE A 61 -1.86 -2.71 5.96
N VAL A 62 -1.61 -3.78 5.23
CA VAL A 62 -0.89 -4.97 5.70
C VAL A 62 0.41 -5.08 4.93
N VAL A 63 1.54 -5.11 5.65
CA VAL A 63 2.86 -5.33 5.08
C VAL A 63 3.43 -6.59 5.70
N HIS A 64 3.80 -7.58 4.88
CA HIS A 64 4.39 -8.83 5.36
C HIS A 64 5.88 -8.68 5.68
N GLY A 65 6.58 -7.82 4.94
CA GLY A 65 7.99 -7.50 5.17
C GLY A 65 8.20 -6.35 6.14
N ASN A 66 9.28 -5.61 5.93
CA ASN A 66 9.68 -4.48 6.78
C ASN A 66 9.11 -3.15 6.24
N ILE A 67 8.99 -2.16 7.14
CA ILE A 67 8.64 -0.78 6.80
C ILE A 67 9.78 0.14 7.22
N GLY A 68 10.31 0.98 6.32
CA GLY A 68 11.37 1.92 6.67
C GLY A 68 12.20 2.42 5.49
N HIS A 69 13.43 2.84 5.76
CA HIS A 69 14.41 3.09 4.70
C HIS A 69 14.83 1.73 4.10
N MET A 70 14.62 1.59 2.80
CA MET A 70 15.13 0.50 1.96
C MET A 70 16.24 1.03 1.06
#